data_AF-A0A356L897-F1
#
_entry.id   AF-A0A356L897-F1
#
_cell.length_a   1.000
_cell.length_b   1.000
_cell.length_c   1.000
_cell.angle_alpha   90.00
_cell.angle_beta   90.00
_cell.angle_gamma   90.00
#
_symmetry.space_group_name_H-M   'P 1'
#
loop_
_entity.id
_entity.type
_entity.pdbx_description
1 polymer ?
#
loop_
_entity_poly.entity_id
_entity_poly.type
_entity_poly.pdbx_seq_one_letter_code
_entity_poly.pdbx_strand_id
1 'polypeptide(L)'
;MFSDNQIFAAPLAGITDRPFRRVLRAFAPNAPLVTEMISCHSLVAAHKNCPRNFDRYDDEGPVGAQIFGANVALMADAARILQDAGAQWIDINMGCPVPKVATRAGAGAFLMRDHALAGRIMSAVVRAVEIPV
;
A
#
# COMPACT_ATOMS: atom_id res chain seq x y z
N MET A 1 -10.85 -8.70 -11.31
CA MET A 1 -9.70 -7.83 -11.00
C MET A 1 -8.39 -8.56 -11.24
N PHE A 2 -8.25 -9.78 -10.72
CA PHE A 2 -7.12 -10.65 -11.04
C PHE A 2 -7.57 -11.90 -11.81
N SER A 3 -6.71 -12.40 -12.68
CA SER A 3 -6.86 -13.67 -13.40
C SER A 3 -6.02 -14.76 -12.75
N ASP A 4 -6.33 -16.03 -13.06
CA ASP A 4 -5.49 -17.15 -12.62
C ASP A 4 -4.05 -17.01 -13.17
N ASN A 5 -3.07 -17.38 -12.35
CA ASN A 5 -1.63 -17.32 -12.64
C ASN A 5 -1.11 -15.93 -13.05
N GLN A 6 -1.72 -14.85 -12.55
CA GLN A 6 -1.27 -13.50 -12.83
C GLN A 6 0.04 -13.17 -12.10
N ILE A 7 0.96 -12.50 -12.80
CA ILE A 7 2.26 -12.10 -12.27
C ILE A 7 2.14 -10.67 -11.73
N PHE A 8 2.47 -10.49 -10.45
CA PHE A 8 2.49 -9.19 -9.78
C PHE A 8 3.91 -8.65 -9.72
N ALA A 9 4.06 -7.34 -9.91
CA ALA A 9 5.30 -6.66 -9.56
C ALA A 9 5.32 -6.45 -8.03
N ALA A 10 6.38 -6.92 -7.37
CA ALA A 10 6.54 -6.73 -5.93
C ALA A 10 6.72 -5.24 -5.59
N PRO A 11 6.21 -4.77 -4.43
CA PRO A 11 6.47 -3.43 -3.94
C PRO A 11 7.89 -3.33 -3.38
N LEU A 12 8.71 -2.46 -3.97
CA LEU A 12 10.12 -2.30 -3.63
C LEU A 12 10.42 -0.83 -3.35
N ALA A 13 10.55 -0.48 -2.06
CA ALA A 13 10.88 0.89 -1.65
C ALA A 13 12.19 1.37 -2.30
N GLY A 14 12.15 2.55 -2.91
CA GLY A 14 13.22 3.17 -3.68
C GLY A 14 13.37 2.63 -5.11
N ILE A 15 12.53 1.69 -5.56
CA ILE A 15 12.63 1.05 -6.88
C ILE A 15 11.31 1.12 -7.65
N THR A 16 10.18 0.67 -7.08
CA THR A 16 8.88 0.65 -7.77
C THR A 16 8.14 1.98 -7.71
N ASP A 17 8.89 3.06 -7.98
CA ASP A 17 8.37 4.41 -8.08
C ASP A 17 7.53 4.60 -9.37
N ARG A 18 6.94 5.77 -9.54
CA ARG A 18 6.08 6.08 -10.69
C ARG A 18 6.80 5.92 -12.04
N PRO A 19 8.01 6.48 -12.28
CA PRO A 19 8.77 6.23 -13.51
C PRO A 19 9.05 4.75 -13.78
N PHE A 20 9.46 3.97 -12.79
CA PHE A 20 9.75 2.55 -12.97
C PHE A 20 8.49 1.77 -13.36
N ARG A 21 7.36 2.03 -12.69
CA ARG A 21 6.08 1.40 -13.03
C ARG A 21 5.61 1.74 -14.44
N ARG A 22 5.86 2.97 -14.93
CA ARG A 22 5.61 3.34 -16.34
C ARG A 22 6.41 2.49 -17.31
N VAL A 23 7.70 2.28 -17.04
CA VAL A 23 8.55 1.39 -17.87
C VAL A 23 8.02 -0.04 -17.81
N LEU A 24 7.72 -0.56 -16.61
CA LEU A 24 7.14 -1.90 -16.47
C LEU A 24 5.84 -2.08 -17.26
N ARG A 25 4.95 -1.08 -17.26
CA ARG A 25 3.70 -1.14 -18.02
C ARG A 25 3.93 -1.33 -19.52
N ALA A 26 5.02 -0.82 -20.09
CA ALA A 26 5.35 -1.00 -21.50
C ALA A 26 5.73 -2.47 -21.84
N PHE A 27 6.31 -3.20 -20.90
CA PHE A 27 6.68 -4.61 -21.09
C PHE A 27 5.62 -5.60 -20.57
N ALA A 28 4.85 -5.18 -19.57
CA ALA A 28 3.84 -5.99 -18.90
C ALA A 28 2.53 -5.18 -18.77
N PRO A 29 1.81 -4.95 -19.89
CA PRO A 29 0.65 -4.05 -19.94
C PRO A 29 -0.47 -4.46 -18.97
N ASN A 30 -0.61 -5.77 -18.71
CA ASN A 30 -1.67 -6.32 -17.87
C ASN A 30 -1.21 -6.73 -16.46
N ALA A 31 0.06 -6.50 -16.11
CA ALA A 31 0.55 -6.85 -14.77
C ALA A 31 -0.06 -5.91 -13.71
N PRO A 32 -0.57 -6.43 -12.59
CA PRO A 32 -0.89 -5.60 -11.44
C PRO A 32 0.41 -5.03 -10.88
N LEU A 33 0.45 -3.71 -10.76
CA LEU A 33 1.58 -3.00 -10.19
C LEU A 33 1.18 -2.49 -8.81
N VAL A 34 2.12 -2.50 -7.87
CA VAL A 34 1.92 -1.97 -6.52
C VAL A 34 2.93 -0.84 -6.31
N THR A 35 2.52 0.21 -5.60
CA THR A 35 3.42 1.28 -5.20
C THR A 35 4.53 0.77 -4.28
N GLU A 36 5.52 1.62 -4.03
CA GLU A 36 6.33 1.49 -2.83
C GLU A 36 5.45 1.49 -1.55
N MET A 37 6.03 1.03 -0.43
CA MET A 37 5.38 1.06 0.88
C MET A 37 5.18 2.49 1.39
N ILE A 38 3.94 2.85 1.68
CA ILE A 38 3.51 4.16 2.16
C ILE A 38 3.23 4.10 3.67
N SER A 39 3.82 5.02 4.43
CA SER A 39 3.59 5.14 5.87
C SER A 39 2.18 5.69 6.14
N CYS A 40 1.34 4.97 6.90
CA CYS A 40 0.02 5.46 7.27
C CYS A 40 0.11 6.77 8.08
N HIS A 41 1.12 6.90 8.94
CA HIS A 41 1.35 8.10 9.73
C HIS A 41 1.67 9.31 8.84
N SER A 42 2.59 9.13 7.90
CA SER A 42 2.99 10.21 7.00
C SER A 42 1.87 10.60 6.04
N LEU A 43 1.09 9.61 5.58
CA LEU A 43 -0.04 9.84 4.69
C LEU A 43 -1.15 10.66 5.38
N VAL A 44 -1.56 10.26 6.57
CA VAL A 44 -2.63 10.95 7.31
C VAL A 44 -2.18 12.33 7.79
N ALA A 45 -0.93 12.46 8.25
CA ALA A 45 -0.38 13.74 8.72
C ALA A 45 -0.19 14.77 7.60
N ALA A 46 0.00 14.34 6.35
CA ALA A 46 0.26 15.25 5.24
C ALA A 46 -0.98 16.06 4.79
N HIS A 47 -2.17 15.82 5.37
CA HIS A 47 -3.47 16.37 4.95
C HIS A 47 -3.77 16.13 3.45
N LYS A 48 -5.01 16.36 3.00
CA LYS A 48 -5.50 16.04 1.64
C LYS A 48 -4.70 16.63 0.46
N ASN A 49 -3.73 17.51 0.72
CA ASN A 49 -2.99 18.29 -0.27
C ASN A 49 -1.57 17.79 -0.58
N CYS A 50 -1.22 16.54 -0.22
CA CYS A 50 0.07 15.98 -0.62
C CYS A 50 -0.08 14.94 -1.75
N PRO A 51 -0.05 15.38 -3.03
CA PRO A 51 -0.16 14.49 -4.20
C PRO A 51 1.02 13.51 -4.38
N ARG A 52 1.97 13.43 -3.43
CA ARG A 52 3.17 12.58 -3.55
C ARG A 52 2.99 11.16 -3.03
N ASN A 53 1.97 10.88 -2.22
CA ASN A 53 1.90 9.60 -1.52
C ASN A 53 1.23 8.48 -2.33
N PHE A 54 0.42 8.84 -3.34
CA PHE A 54 -0.04 7.92 -4.38
C PHE A 54 0.18 8.59 -5.74
N ASP A 55 1.45 8.75 -6.07
CA ASP A 55 1.87 9.39 -7.31
C ASP A 55 1.74 8.41 -8.48
N ARG A 56 0.85 8.71 -9.42
CA ARG A 56 0.61 7.92 -10.63
C ARG A 56 0.37 8.81 -11.85
N TYR A 57 0.61 8.27 -13.04
CA TYR A 57 0.11 8.88 -14.27
C TYR A 57 -1.38 8.56 -14.47
N ASP A 58 -2.11 9.45 -15.14
CA ASP A 58 -3.54 9.25 -15.44
C ASP A 58 -3.80 7.98 -16.27
N ASP A 59 -2.84 7.62 -17.13
CA ASP A 59 -2.84 6.46 -18.04
C ASP A 59 -2.06 5.24 -17.50
N GLU A 60 -1.64 5.22 -16.23
CA GLU A 60 -0.78 4.15 -15.68
C GLU A 60 -1.49 2.78 -15.56
N GLY A 61 -2.81 2.75 -15.79
CA GLY A 61 -3.64 1.57 -15.62
C GLY A 61 -3.83 1.21 -14.13
N PRO A 62 -4.21 -0.04 -13.82
CA PRO A 62 -4.52 -0.43 -12.45
C PRO A 62 -3.25 -0.53 -11.59
N VAL A 63 -3.23 0.22 -10.49
CA VAL A 63 -2.15 0.25 -9.50
C VAL A 63 -2.75 0.12 -8.10
N GLY A 64 -2.20 -0.78 -7.30
CA GLY A 64 -2.51 -0.91 -5.88
C GLY A 64 -1.56 -0.12 -5.02
N ALA A 65 -1.96 0.17 -3.79
CA ALA A 65 -1.15 0.89 -2.84
C ALA A 65 -0.78 0.02 -1.63
N GLN A 66 0.52 -0.15 -1.38
CA GLN A 66 0.97 -0.83 -0.16
C GLN A 66 1.12 0.18 0.99
N ILE A 67 0.46 -0.07 2.11
CA ILE A 67 0.56 0.74 3.35
C ILE A 67 1.26 -0.02 4.47
N PHE A 68 1.88 0.72 5.40
CA PHE A 68 2.42 0.15 6.63
C PHE A 68 2.16 1.06 7.84
N GLY A 69 1.99 0.41 9.00
CA GLY A 69 1.76 1.07 10.29
C GLY A 69 1.22 0.09 11.32
N ALA A 70 1.10 0.54 12.57
CA ALA A 70 0.61 -0.26 13.70
C ALA A 70 -0.63 0.35 14.37
N ASN A 71 -1.03 1.57 14.01
CA ASN A 71 -2.21 2.22 14.55
C ASN A 71 -3.44 1.88 13.70
N VAL A 72 -4.43 1.22 14.32
CA VAL A 72 -5.65 0.73 13.65
C VAL A 72 -6.42 1.84 12.93
N ALA A 73 -6.61 3.00 13.57
CA ALA A 73 -7.37 4.11 13.00
C ALA A 73 -6.60 4.77 11.84
N LEU A 74 -5.30 5.02 12.01
CA LEU A 74 -4.48 5.61 10.96
C LEU A 74 -4.35 4.71 9.74
N MET A 75 -4.30 3.38 9.92
CA MET A 75 -4.29 2.43 8.80
C MET A 75 -5.60 2.49 7.99
N ALA A 76 -6.74 2.57 8.68
CA ALA A 76 -8.04 2.73 8.04
C ALA A 76 -8.16 4.08 7.29
N ASP A 77 -7.72 5.18 7.89
CA ASP A 77 -7.75 6.50 7.25
C ASP A 77 -6.79 6.59 6.06
N ALA A 78 -5.60 5.99 6.18
CA ALA A 78 -4.65 5.86 5.07
C ALA A 78 -5.27 5.12 3.88
N ALA A 79 -5.96 4.01 4.13
CA ALA A 79 -6.64 3.24 3.07
C ALA A 79 -7.72 4.06 2.36
N ARG A 80 -8.54 4.81 3.10
CA ARG A 80 -9.54 5.73 2.52
C ARG A 80 -8.91 6.79 1.63
N ILE A 81 -7.85 7.44 2.11
CA ILE A 81 -7.13 8.46 1.34
C ILE A 81 -6.62 7.88 0.01
N LEU A 82 -6.12 6.65 0.02
CA LEU A 82 -5.60 5.99 -1.18
C LEU A 82 -6.71 5.54 -2.13
N GLN A 83 -7.83 5.03 -1.61
CA GLN A 83 -9.01 4.74 -2.42
C GLN A 83 -9.50 6.01 -3.12
N ASP A 84 -9.64 7.11 -2.39
CA ASP A 84 -10.08 8.40 -2.93
C ASP A 84 -9.08 8.95 -3.97
N ALA A 85 -7.79 8.62 -3.84
CA ALA A 85 -6.74 8.93 -4.82
C ALA A 85 -6.74 7.97 -6.05
N GLY A 86 -7.61 6.97 -6.06
CA GLY A 86 -7.81 6.04 -7.18
C GLY A 86 -6.98 4.76 -7.12
N ALA A 87 -6.46 4.38 -5.94
CA ALA A 87 -5.90 3.05 -5.75
C ALA A 87 -6.95 1.98 -6.07
N GLN A 88 -6.53 0.92 -6.77
CA GLN A 88 -7.45 -0.15 -7.18
C GLN A 88 -7.57 -1.24 -6.11
N TRP A 89 -6.55 -1.40 -5.28
CA TRP A 89 -6.54 -2.22 -4.07
C TRP A 89 -5.60 -1.62 -3.05
N ILE A 90 -5.80 -2.01 -1.79
CA ILE A 90 -4.88 -1.75 -0.69
C ILE A 90 -4.12 -3.04 -0.40
N ASP A 91 -2.84 -2.93 -0.07
CA ASP A 91 -2.01 -4.03 0.42
C ASP A 91 -1.40 -3.62 1.77
N ILE A 92 -1.41 -4.52 2.75
CA ILE A 92 -0.90 -4.24 4.09
C ILE A 92 0.46 -4.88 4.25
N ASN A 93 1.51 -4.06 4.38
CA ASN A 93 2.84 -4.58 4.63
C ASN A 93 2.93 -5.21 6.03
N MET A 94 3.00 -6.53 6.08
CA MET A 94 3.24 -7.33 7.28
C MET A 94 4.58 -8.08 7.24
N GLY A 95 5.45 -7.74 6.28
CA GLY A 95 6.66 -8.51 5.97
C GLY A 95 7.98 -7.77 6.10
N CYS A 96 7.98 -6.42 6.09
CA CYS A 96 9.24 -5.67 6.08
C CYS A 96 10.02 -5.85 7.39
N PRO A 97 11.27 -6.36 7.36
CA PRO A 97 12.09 -6.58 8.55
C PRO A 97 12.97 -5.37 8.90
N VAL A 98 12.98 -4.31 8.07
CA VAL A 98 13.85 -3.14 8.26
C VAL A 98 13.61 -2.51 9.63
N PRO A 99 14.65 -2.25 10.46
CA PRO A 99 14.47 -1.79 11.84
C PRO A 99 13.61 -0.53 12.00
N LYS A 100 13.65 0.39 11.03
CA LYS A 100 12.81 1.61 11.01
C LYS A 100 11.32 1.27 10.94
N VAL A 101 10.95 0.19 10.26
CA VAL A 101 9.56 -0.26 10.09
C VAL A 101 9.19 -1.25 11.18
N ALA A 102 9.96 -2.34 11.31
CA ALA A 102 9.68 -3.43 12.22
C ALA A 102 9.75 -2.97 13.68
N THR A 103 10.92 -2.52 14.13
CA THR A 103 11.15 -2.25 15.54
C THR A 103 10.70 -0.86 15.97
N ARG A 104 11.03 0.18 15.19
CA ARG A 104 10.76 1.57 15.59
C ARG A 104 9.30 1.97 15.42
N ALA A 105 8.62 1.47 14.38
CA ALA A 105 7.21 1.76 14.12
C ALA A 105 6.26 0.63 14.57
N GLY A 106 6.79 -0.52 15.00
CA GLY A 106 5.97 -1.68 15.38
C GLY A 106 5.17 -2.27 14.22
N ALA A 107 5.57 -2.01 12.97
CA ALA A 107 4.85 -2.36 11.74
C ALA A 107 5.57 -3.47 10.97
N GLY A 108 5.16 -3.75 9.72
CA GLY A 108 5.85 -4.75 8.89
C GLY A 108 5.91 -6.12 9.57
N ALA A 109 7.08 -6.77 9.53
CA ALA A 109 7.30 -8.08 10.13
C ALA A 109 6.99 -8.15 11.64
N PHE A 110 7.03 -7.01 12.35
CA PHE A 110 6.75 -7.00 13.79
C PHE A 110 5.28 -7.30 14.10
N LEU A 111 4.36 -6.98 13.18
CA LEU A 111 2.93 -7.32 13.33
C LEU A 111 2.70 -8.83 13.44
N MET A 112 3.59 -9.64 12.88
CA MET A 112 3.52 -11.11 12.99
C MET A 112 3.84 -11.65 14.38
N ARG A 113 4.19 -10.80 15.35
CA ARG A 113 4.31 -11.18 16.76
C ARG A 113 3.01 -10.98 17.55
N ASP A 114 2.10 -10.15 17.03
CA ASP A 114 0.81 -9.85 17.64
C ASP A 114 -0.30 -10.01 16.59
N HIS A 115 -0.74 -11.26 16.41
CA HIS A 115 -1.79 -11.61 15.45
C HIS A 115 -3.13 -10.92 15.79
N ALA A 116 -3.38 -10.58 17.06
CA ALA A 116 -4.59 -9.89 17.47
C ALA A 116 -4.57 -8.43 16.97
N LEU A 117 -3.44 -7.74 17.09
CA LEU A 117 -3.26 -6.42 16.49
C LEU A 117 -3.36 -6.48 14.96
N ALA A 118 -2.67 -7.43 14.32
CA ALA A 118 -2.74 -7.62 12.86
C ALA A 118 -4.18 -7.83 12.38
N GLY A 119 -4.95 -8.68 13.06
CA GLY A 119 -6.37 -8.93 12.78
C GLY A 119 -7.25 -7.69 12.94
N ARG A 120 -7.01 -6.88 13.98
CA ARG A 120 -7.71 -5.59 14.16
C ARG A 120 -7.39 -4.60 13.05
N ILE A 121 -6.13 -4.52 12.61
CA ILE A 121 -5.71 -3.66 11.50
C ILE A 121 -6.40 -4.11 10.20
N MET A 122 -6.31 -5.39 9.84
CA MET A 122 -6.98 -5.92 8.63
C MET A 122 -8.49 -5.63 8.66
N SER A 123 -9.15 -5.95 9.78
CA SER A 123 -10.59 -5.73 9.92
C SER A 123 -10.98 -4.25 9.78
N ALA A 124 -10.17 -3.34 10.33
CA ALA A 124 -10.44 -1.91 10.22
C ALA A 124 -10.22 -1.39 8.79
N VAL A 125 -9.16 -1.84 8.12
CA VAL A 125 -8.87 -1.45 6.73
C VAL A 125 -9.95 -1.98 5.79
N VAL A 126 -10.32 -3.26 5.88
CA VAL A 126 -11.42 -3.87 5.09
C VAL A 126 -12.75 -3.13 5.27
N ARG A 127 -13.06 -2.66 6.48
CA ARG A 127 -14.28 -1.88 6.75
C ARG A 127 -14.21 -0.42 6.29
N ALA A 128 -13.02 0.08 5.99
CA ALA A 128 -12.80 1.48 5.68
C ALA A 128 -12.92 1.79 4.19
N VAL A 129 -12.77 0.78 3.33
CA VAL A 129 -12.74 0.91 1.87
C VAL A 129 -13.68 -0.09 1.20
N GLU A 130 -14.10 0.21 -0.02
CA GLU A 130 -14.93 -0.64 -0.88
C GLU A 130 -14.08 -1.44 -1.89
N ILE A 131 -12.80 -1.08 -2.05
CA ILE A 131 -11.82 -1.80 -2.89
C ILE A 131 -11.18 -2.98 -2.14
N PRO A 132 -10.61 -3.97 -2.85
CA PRO A 132 -9.94 -5.10 -2.20
C PRO A 132 -8.78 -4.67 -1.29
N VAL A 133 -8.57 -5.45 -0.23
CA VAL A 133 -7.51 -5.32 0.79
C VAL A 133 -6.78 -6.65 0.93
#